data_AF-A0A142XMN5-F1
#
_entry.id   AF-A0A142XMN5-F1
#
_cell.length_a   1.000
_cell.length_b   1.000
_cell.length_c   1.000
_cell.angle_alpha   90.00
_cell.angle_beta   90.00
_cell.angle_gamma   90.00
#
_symmetry.space_group_name_H-M   'P 1'
#
loop_
_entity.id
_entity.type
_entity.pdbx_description
1 polymer ?
#
loop_
_entity_poly.entity_id
_entity_poly.type
_entity_poly.pdbx_seq_one_letter_code
_entity_poly.pdbx_strand_id
1 'polypeptide(L)' 'MPILADALQDAGCDNDDILSHCRGEGPHVRGCWVVDLLTNRK' A
#
# COMPACT_ATOMS: atom_id res chain seq x y z
N MET A 1 4.42 6.22 -0.39
CA MET A 1 4.81 5.96 1.02
C MET A 1 5.79 4.78 1.10
N PRO A 2 7.10 4.99 0.83
CA PRO A 2 8.06 3.90 0.59
C PRO A 2 8.18 2.89 1.75
N ILE A 3 8.21 3.37 3.00
CA ILE A 3 8.33 2.50 4.18
C ILE A 3 7.18 1.50 4.34
N LEU A 4 5.99 1.82 3.85
CA LEU A 4 4.85 0.90 3.86
C LEU A 4 5.05 -0.22 2.85
N ALA A 5 5.63 0.07 1.68
CA ALA A 5 5.93 -0.96 0.68
C ALA A 5 6.91 -1.99 1.23
N ASP A 6 7.97 -1.51 1.90
CA ASP A 6 9.00 -2.37 2.48
C ASP A 6 8.42 -3.24 3.60
N ALA A 7 7.62 -2.64 4.51
CA ALA A 7 6.95 -3.39 5.56
C ALA A 7 5.98 -4.47 5.03
N LEU A 8 5.27 -4.19 3.93
CA LEU A 8 4.40 -5.17 3.28
C LEU A 8 5.21 -6.31 2.65
N GLN A 9 6.33 -5.98 1.98
CA GLN A 9 7.20 -6.98 1.37
C GLN A 9 7.85 -7.89 2.42
N ASP A 10 8.31 -7.32 3.54
CA ASP A 10 8.83 -8.07 4.69
C ASP A 10 7.76 -8.96 5.34
N ALA A 11 6.49 -8.53 5.31
CA ALA A 11 5.34 -9.32 5.76
C ALA A 11 4.91 -10.40 4.75
N GLY A 12 5.60 -10.53 3.60
CA GLY A 12 5.35 -11.54 2.57
C GLY A 12 4.35 -11.12 1.49
N CYS A 13 4.07 -9.82 1.35
CA CYS A 13 3.28 -9.30 0.22
C CYS A 13 4.13 -9.27 -1.05
N ASP A 14 3.68 -9.98 -2.08
CA ASP A 14 4.30 -10.09 -3.40
C ASP A 14 3.47 -9.44 -4.52
N ASN A 15 2.41 -8.71 -4.17
CA ASN A 15 1.55 -8.05 -5.15
C ASN A 15 2.20 -6.78 -5.70
N ASP A 16 2.64 -6.83 -6.96
CA ASP A 16 3.31 -5.72 -7.64
C ASP A 16 2.48 -4.43 -7.70
N ASP A 17 1.17 -4.50 -7.87
CA ASP A 17 0.30 -3.30 -7.92
C ASP A 17 0.29 -2.58 -6.57
N ILE A 18 0.19 -3.34 -5.47
CA ILE A 18 0.22 -2.80 -4.10
C ILE A 18 1.59 -2.18 -3.81
N LEU A 19 2.67 -2.92 -4.08
CA LEU A 19 4.03 -2.48 -3.81
C LEU A 19 4.41 -1.25 -4.64
N SER A 20 4.06 -1.25 -5.92
CA SER A 20 4.32 -0.14 -6.84
C SER A 20 3.53 1.10 -6.46
N HIS A 21 2.26 0.95 -6.07
CA HIS A 21 1.45 2.06 -5.58
C HIS A 21 2.06 2.67 -4.31
N CYS A 22 2.45 1.84 -3.33
CA CYS A 22 3.09 2.32 -2.10
C CYS A 22 4.45 3.01 -2.36
N ARG A 23 5.18 2.63 -3.41
CA ARG A 23 6.43 3.32 -3.81
C ARG A 23 6.19 4.57 -4.64
N GLY A 24 5.05 4.66 -5.32
CA GLY A 24 4.66 5.78 -6.16
C GLY A 24 4.41 7.08 -5.39
N GLU A 25 4.45 8.17 -6.14
CA GLU A 25 4.04 9.49 -5.68
C GLU A 25 2.51 9.60 -5.84
N GLY A 26 1.79 9.66 -4.72
CA GLY A 26 0.34 9.71 -4.73
C GLY A 26 -0.23 9.87 -3.31
N PRO A 27 -1.48 10.31 -3.18
CA PRO A 27 -2.11 10.49 -1.88
C PRO A 27 -2.38 9.12 -1.23
N HIS A 28 -1.74 8.88 -0.09
CA HIS A 28 -2.04 7.72 0.76
C HIS A 28 -2.82 8.16 2.01
N VAL A 29 -4.01 8.69 1.78
CA VAL A 29 -4.95 9.13 2.82
C VAL A 29 -6.23 8.27 2.75
N ARG A 30 -7.25 8.59 3.55
CA ARG A 30 -8.55 7.92 3.44
C ARG A 30 -9.13 8.10 2.03
N GLY A 31 -9.53 7.01 1.37
CA GLY A 31 -9.88 7.00 -0.06
C GLY A 31 -8.78 6.44 -0.98
N CYS A 32 -7.56 6.23 -0.46
CA CYS A 32 -6.53 5.48 -1.17
C CYS A 32 -6.91 3.99 -1.15
N TRP A 33 -6.98 3.38 -2.33
CA TRP A 33 -7.42 1.99 -2.47
C TRP A 33 -6.56 0.99 -1.65
N VAL A 34 -5.24 1.19 -1.55
CA VAL A 34 -4.39 0.32 -0.70
C VAL A 34 -4.69 0.54 0.78
N VAL A 35 -4.84 1.78 1.22
CA VAL A 35 -5.12 2.09 2.63
C VAL A 35 -6.49 1.56 3.03
N ASP A 36 -7.49 1.73 2.17
CA ASP A 36 -8.85 1.25 2.43
C ASP A 36 -8.89 -0.28 2.43
N LEU A 37 -8.16 -0.94 1.51
CA LEU A 37 -7.97 -2.40 1.51
C LEU A 37 -7.36 -2.90 2.83
N LEU A 38 -6.24 -2.32 3.27
CA LEU A 38 -5.51 -2.75 4.48
C LEU A 38 -6.29 -2.47 5.78
N THR A 39 -7.13 -1.43 5.79
CA THR A 39 -7.94 -1.06 6.95
C THR A 39 -9.37 -1.61 6.89
N ASN A 40 -9.65 -2.48 5.92
CA ASN A 40 -10.95 -3.11 5.67
C ASN A 40 -12.10 -2.09 5.57
N ARG A 41 -11.85 -0.99 4.86
CA ARG A 41 -12.82 0.04 4.53
C ARG A 41 -13.32 -0.21 3.11
N LYS A 42 -14.65 -0.30 2.97
CA LYS A 42 -15.33 -0.37 1.67
C LYS A 42 -15.42 1.00 1.01
#